data_AF-B8CXV9-F1
#
_entry.id   AF-B8CXV9-F1
#
_cell.length_a   1.000
_cell.length_b   1.000
_cell.length_c   1.000
_cell.angle_alpha   90.00
_cell.angle_beta   90.00
_cell.angle_gamma   90.00
#
_symmetry.space_group_name_H-M   'P 1'
#
loop_
_entity.id
_entity.type
_entity.pdbx_description
1 polymer ?
#
loop_
_entity_poly.entity_id
_entity_poly.type
_entity_poly.pdbx_seq_one_letter_code
_entity_poly.pdbx_strand_id
1 'polypeptide(L)'
;MPENKQFIFESFVNSFHYLYQDALFFQEQAENSNNKNSFDHTRFCRTALLLYIFSLEGLINRVMDHFLPEYIKSFIMRREQKFSIEDKWELVPLLCSKNKKMSFDKSSYPWSHFSELIRLRNDFVHPKHNRSVYYKAKTYGEWIPLSWKDIPEKLEVKEKDIIYRQTQIPKDPYAIRVEHVKTAKKVVDDIVNKLDEYLDGKLTKENWIHNDKMKLVYPENANLDDLPK
;
A
#
# COMPACT_ATOMS: atom_id res chain seq x y z
N MET A 1 43.37 -20.01 -16.28
CA MET A 1 42.51 -19.47 -15.20
C MET A 1 41.14 -20.09 -15.41
N PRO A 2 40.50 -20.71 -14.40
CA PRO A 2 39.16 -21.24 -14.60
C PRO A 2 38.24 -20.08 -14.98
N GLU A 3 37.55 -20.20 -16.10
CA GLU A 3 36.51 -19.24 -16.48
C GLU A 3 35.54 -19.13 -15.31
N ASN A 4 35.40 -17.91 -14.78
CA ASN A 4 34.45 -17.62 -13.73
C ASN A 4 33.07 -17.83 -14.35
N LYS A 5 32.46 -19.01 -14.13
CA LYS A 5 31.13 -19.33 -14.66
C LYS A 5 30.16 -18.29 -14.09
N GLN A 6 29.74 -17.38 -14.95
CA GLN A 6 28.77 -16.35 -14.58
C GLN A 6 27.38 -16.99 -14.55
N PHE A 7 26.70 -16.89 -13.41
CA PHE A 7 25.30 -17.30 -13.28
C PHE A 7 24.42 -16.06 -13.35
N ILE A 8 23.46 -16.03 -14.27
CA ILE A 8 22.54 -14.90 -14.44
C ILE A 8 21.13 -15.37 -14.16
N PHE A 9 20.46 -14.65 -13.26
CA PHE A 9 19.07 -14.90 -12.91
C PHE A 9 18.19 -13.79 -13.49
N GLU A 10 17.08 -14.19 -14.09
CA GLU A 10 15.96 -13.32 -14.40
C GLU A 10 15.01 -13.31 -13.20
N SER A 11 14.48 -12.14 -12.87
CA SER A 11 13.44 -11.98 -11.86
C SER A 11 12.49 -10.86 -12.25
N PHE A 12 11.28 -10.93 -11.70
CA PHE A 12 10.28 -9.87 -11.82
C PHE A 12 10.16 -9.17 -10.48
N VAL A 13 10.29 -7.84 -10.50
CA VAL A 13 10.31 -7.02 -9.28
C VAL A 13 9.03 -7.20 -8.47
N ASN A 14 9.15 -7.71 -7.26
CA ASN A 14 8.07 -7.76 -6.29
C ASN A 14 7.79 -6.38 -5.70
N SER A 15 6.92 -5.63 -6.38
CA SER A 15 6.61 -4.26 -5.98
C SER A 15 5.93 -4.16 -4.62
N PHE A 16 5.16 -5.16 -4.21
CA PHE A 16 4.64 -5.19 -2.83
C PHE A 16 5.78 -5.21 -1.81
N HIS A 17 6.78 -6.08 -1.99
CA HIS A 17 7.82 -6.29 -0.99
C HIS A 17 8.67 -5.04 -0.77
N TYR A 18 9.27 -4.46 -1.80
CA TYR A 18 10.14 -3.29 -1.58
C TYR A 18 9.35 -2.07 -1.08
N LEU A 19 8.15 -1.81 -1.62
CA LEU A 19 7.32 -0.68 -1.17
C LEU A 19 6.90 -0.84 0.30
N TYR A 20 6.56 -2.05 0.73
CA TYR A 20 6.20 -2.33 2.12
C TYR A 20 7.41 -2.21 3.06
N GLN A 21 8.58 -2.70 2.64
CA GLN A 21 9.83 -2.56 3.42
C GLN A 21 10.27 -1.10 3.54
N ASP A 22 10.18 -0.32 2.46
CA ASP A 22 10.47 1.10 2.50
C ASP A 22 9.48 1.85 3.40
N ALA A 23 8.19 1.46 3.38
CA ALA A 23 7.19 2.01 4.28
C ALA A 23 7.53 1.73 5.76
N LEU A 24 7.98 0.52 6.08
CA LEU A 24 8.47 0.15 7.41
C LEU A 24 9.66 1.01 7.82
N PHE A 25 10.65 1.17 6.93
CA PHE A 25 11.82 2.00 7.17
C PHE A 25 11.42 3.44 7.51
N PHE A 26 10.57 4.08 6.70
CA PHE A 26 10.14 5.45 6.97
C PHE A 26 9.26 5.57 8.22
N GLN A 27 8.45 4.55 8.54
CA GLN A 27 7.73 4.51 9.81
C GLN A 27 8.71 4.47 10.98
N GLU A 28 9.73 3.63 10.93
CA GLU A 28 10.77 3.53 11.98
C GLU A 28 11.52 4.85 12.14
N GLN A 29 11.91 5.50 11.03
CA GLN A 29 12.53 6.84 11.08
C GLN A 29 11.60 7.88 11.73
N ALA A 30 10.30 7.81 11.47
CA ALA A 30 9.33 8.69 12.10
C ALA A 30 9.18 8.42 13.61
N GLU A 31 9.16 7.14 14.02
CA GLU A 31 9.07 6.71 15.42
C GLU A 31 10.29 7.14 16.24
N ASN A 32 11.49 7.02 15.65
CA ASN A 32 12.77 7.35 16.28
C ASN A 32 13.15 8.83 16.17
N SER A 33 12.33 9.66 15.53
CA SER A 33 12.61 11.09 15.37
C SER A 33 12.51 11.84 16.71
N ASN A 34 13.59 12.52 17.08
CA ASN A 34 13.66 13.36 18.29
C ASN A 34 12.66 14.53 18.28
N ASN A 35 12.30 15.04 17.09
CA ASN A 35 11.37 16.16 16.95
C ASN A 35 10.14 15.76 16.11
N LYS A 36 9.11 15.28 16.79
CA LYS A 36 7.83 14.87 16.19
C LYS A 36 7.04 16.02 15.55
N ASN A 37 7.41 17.27 15.83
CA ASN A 37 6.79 18.45 15.22
C ASN A 37 7.60 19.00 14.03
N SER A 38 8.70 18.34 13.66
CA SER A 38 9.50 18.75 12.51
C SER A 38 8.83 18.44 11.18
N PHE A 39 9.22 19.20 10.16
CA PHE A 39 8.82 18.93 8.78
C PHE A 39 9.31 17.55 8.30
N ASP A 40 10.50 17.14 8.72
CA ASP A 40 11.07 15.86 8.32
C ASP A 40 10.33 14.68 8.95
N HIS A 41 9.90 14.79 10.21
CA HIS A 41 9.00 13.80 10.80
C HIS A 41 7.71 13.65 9.99
N THR A 42 7.09 14.77 9.61
CA THR A 42 5.88 14.77 8.78
C THR A 42 6.14 14.16 7.40
N ARG A 43 7.31 14.43 6.80
CA ARG A 43 7.74 13.86 5.52
C ARG A 43 7.87 12.35 5.61
N PHE A 44 8.55 11.83 6.63
CA PHE A 44 8.65 10.39 6.86
C PHE A 44 7.28 9.73 7.01
N CYS A 45 6.39 10.33 7.82
CA CYS A 45 5.04 9.79 8.00
C CYS A 45 4.24 9.76 6.70
N ARG A 46 4.25 10.85 5.93
CA ARG A 46 3.53 10.95 4.65
C ARG A 46 4.07 9.96 3.63
N THR A 47 5.39 9.80 3.55
CA THR A 47 6.03 8.85 2.64
C THR A 47 5.67 7.42 3.02
N ALA A 48 5.82 7.04 4.30
CA ALA A 48 5.44 5.71 4.78
C ALA A 48 3.96 5.39 4.50
N LEU A 49 3.05 6.34 4.78
CA LEU A 49 1.63 6.20 4.51
C LEU A 49 1.35 5.87 3.03
N LEU A 50 1.94 6.63 2.10
CA LEU A 50 1.71 6.43 0.67
C LEU A 50 2.33 5.12 0.18
N LEU A 51 3.52 4.75 0.67
CA LEU A 51 4.18 3.51 0.29
C LEU A 51 3.40 2.27 0.75
N TYR A 52 2.81 2.30 1.96
CA TYR A 52 1.88 1.26 2.38
C TYR A 52 0.71 1.10 1.40
N ILE A 53 0.12 2.21 0.93
CA ILE A 53 -1.00 2.17 -0.03
C ILE A 53 -0.52 1.66 -1.40
N PHE A 54 0.63 2.13 -1.89
CA PHE A 54 1.20 1.65 -3.16
C PHE A 54 1.58 0.18 -3.12
N SER A 55 1.98 -0.35 -1.96
CA SER A 55 2.27 -1.77 -1.81
C SER A 55 1.05 -2.63 -2.16
N LEU A 56 -0.17 -2.21 -1.78
CA LEU A 56 -1.42 -2.91 -2.13
C LEU A 56 -1.67 -2.93 -3.65
N GLU A 57 -1.33 -1.85 -4.36
CA GLU A 57 -1.40 -1.82 -5.82
C GLU A 57 -0.39 -2.80 -6.44
N GLY A 58 0.85 -2.82 -5.94
CA GLY A 58 1.87 -3.78 -6.33
C GLY A 58 1.45 -5.24 -6.10
N LEU A 59 0.82 -5.51 -4.95
CA LEU A 59 0.36 -6.85 -4.60
C LEU A 59 -0.74 -7.34 -5.55
N ILE A 60 -1.78 -6.54 -5.76
CA ILE A 60 -2.92 -7.01 -6.55
C ILE A 60 -2.55 -7.24 -8.01
N ASN A 61 -1.68 -6.40 -8.59
CA ASN A 61 -1.19 -6.60 -9.95
C ASN A 61 -0.41 -7.92 -10.06
N ARG A 62 0.46 -8.19 -9.07
CA ARG A 62 1.23 -9.44 -9.02
C ARG A 62 0.34 -10.67 -8.86
N VAL A 63 -0.69 -10.57 -8.01
CA VAL A 63 -1.70 -11.61 -7.77
C VAL A 63 -2.51 -11.89 -9.03
N MET A 64 -2.91 -10.85 -9.77
CA MET A 64 -3.60 -11.01 -11.06
C MET A 64 -2.73 -11.78 -12.04
N ASP A 65 -1.46 -11.41 -12.18
CA ASP A 65 -0.57 -12.13 -13.07
C ASP A 65 -0.38 -13.60 -12.62
N HIS A 66 -0.16 -13.87 -11.34
CA HIS A 66 0.20 -15.22 -10.90
C HIS A 66 -0.97 -16.17 -10.72
N PHE A 67 -2.15 -15.68 -10.31
CA PHE A 67 -3.22 -16.54 -9.81
C PHE A 67 -4.49 -16.53 -10.67
N LEU A 68 -4.61 -15.64 -11.67
CA LEU A 68 -5.75 -15.68 -12.58
C LEU A 68 -5.78 -17.01 -13.36
N PRO A 69 -6.98 -17.59 -13.59
CA PRO A 69 -7.11 -18.77 -14.43
C PRO A 69 -6.64 -18.52 -15.87
N GLU A 70 -5.88 -19.47 -16.44
CA GLU A 70 -5.23 -19.30 -17.74
C GLU A 70 -6.21 -18.96 -18.87
N TYR A 71 -7.43 -19.54 -18.83
CA TYR A 71 -8.46 -19.32 -19.84
C TYR A 71 -8.96 -17.86 -19.92
N ILE A 72 -8.80 -17.06 -18.85
CA ILE A 72 -9.26 -15.66 -18.79
C ILE A 72 -8.11 -14.67 -18.60
N LYS A 73 -6.92 -15.13 -18.16
CA LYS A 73 -5.76 -14.31 -17.85
C LYS A 73 -5.41 -13.34 -18.99
N SER A 74 -5.24 -13.84 -20.23
CA SER A 74 -4.89 -12.98 -21.37
C SER A 74 -5.94 -11.92 -21.72
N PHE A 75 -7.21 -12.18 -21.44
CA PHE A 75 -8.30 -11.22 -21.67
C PHE A 75 -8.25 -10.07 -20.66
N ILE A 76 -8.02 -10.39 -19.38
CA ILE A 76 -7.95 -9.44 -18.27
C ILE A 76 -6.66 -8.64 -18.33
N MET A 77 -5.50 -9.29 -18.49
CA MET A 77 -4.19 -8.62 -18.50
C MET A 77 -4.07 -7.60 -19.65
N ARG A 78 -4.66 -7.87 -20.82
CA ARG A 78 -4.72 -6.89 -21.93
C ARG A 78 -5.50 -5.62 -21.60
N ARG A 79 -6.30 -5.63 -20.53
CA ARG A 79 -7.15 -4.52 -20.08
C ARG A 79 -6.79 -4.05 -18.68
N GLU A 80 -5.68 -4.53 -18.12
CA GLU A 80 -5.28 -4.28 -16.73
C GLU A 80 -5.32 -2.78 -16.37
N GLN A 81 -4.80 -1.93 -17.26
CA GLN A 81 -4.73 -0.48 -17.08
C GLN A 81 -6.10 0.22 -17.06
N LYS A 82 -7.17 -0.44 -17.53
CA LYS A 82 -8.53 0.11 -17.52
C LYS A 82 -9.26 -0.14 -16.21
N PHE A 83 -8.78 -1.08 -15.40
CA PHE A 83 -9.35 -1.38 -14.09
C PHE A 83 -8.80 -0.42 -13.06
N SER A 84 -9.69 0.16 -12.24
CA SER A 84 -9.25 0.85 -11.04
C SER A 84 -8.62 -0.16 -10.06
N ILE A 85 -7.87 0.34 -9.08
CA ILE A 85 -7.30 -0.51 -8.03
C ILE A 85 -8.44 -1.27 -7.33
N GLU A 86 -9.54 -0.59 -7.00
CA GLU A 86 -10.70 -1.22 -6.36
C GLU A 86 -11.31 -2.34 -7.21
N ASP A 87 -11.42 -2.15 -8.53
CA ASP A 87 -11.94 -3.19 -9.43
C ASP A 87 -11.05 -4.44 -9.43
N LYS A 88 -9.72 -4.27 -9.43
CA LYS A 88 -8.77 -5.39 -9.38
C LYS A 88 -8.92 -6.19 -8.10
N TRP A 89 -9.01 -5.49 -6.98
CA TRP A 89 -9.23 -6.10 -5.68
C TRP A 89 -10.56 -6.85 -5.66
N GLU A 90 -11.67 -6.24 -6.11
CA GLU A 90 -12.98 -6.87 -6.22
C GLU A 90 -12.99 -8.13 -7.11
N LEU A 91 -12.31 -8.07 -8.25
CA LEU A 91 -12.32 -9.11 -9.27
C LEU A 91 -11.53 -10.36 -8.87
N VAL A 92 -10.36 -10.19 -8.26
CA VAL A 92 -9.41 -11.30 -8.03
C VAL A 92 -10.03 -12.45 -7.24
N PRO A 93 -10.64 -12.25 -6.06
CA PRO A 93 -11.25 -13.35 -5.30
C PRO A 93 -12.41 -14.02 -6.03
N LEU A 94 -13.16 -13.29 -6.86
CA LEU A 94 -14.25 -13.86 -7.66
C LEU A 94 -13.75 -14.83 -8.73
N LEU A 95 -12.54 -14.60 -9.25
CA LEU A 95 -11.93 -15.42 -10.31
C LEU A 95 -10.98 -16.50 -9.76
N CYS A 96 -10.34 -16.26 -8.63
CA CYS A 96 -9.24 -17.09 -8.11
C CYS A 96 -9.64 -18.01 -6.95
N SER A 97 -10.79 -17.77 -6.30
CA SER A 97 -11.28 -18.62 -5.20
C SER A 97 -11.89 -19.92 -5.72
N LYS A 98 -11.53 -21.05 -5.12
CA LYS A 98 -12.01 -22.38 -5.54
C LYS A 98 -13.37 -22.76 -4.93
N ASN A 99 -13.64 -22.32 -3.70
CA ASN A 99 -14.71 -22.90 -2.88
C ASN A 99 -15.88 -21.95 -2.60
N LYS A 100 -15.65 -20.64 -2.56
CA LYS A 100 -16.70 -19.65 -2.32
C LYS A 100 -16.32 -18.35 -3.01
N LYS A 101 -17.18 -17.86 -3.91
CA LYS A 101 -17.04 -16.51 -4.48
C LYS A 101 -17.28 -15.50 -3.35
N MET A 102 -16.24 -15.25 -2.55
CA MET A 102 -16.24 -14.23 -1.52
C MET A 102 -15.92 -12.90 -2.21
N SER A 103 -16.74 -11.89 -1.89
CA SER A 103 -16.70 -10.59 -2.55
C SER A 103 -16.35 -9.50 -1.55
N PHE A 104 -15.95 -8.35 -2.09
CA PHE A 104 -15.64 -7.13 -1.39
C PHE A 104 -16.94 -6.42 -1.02
N ASP A 105 -17.32 -6.51 0.26
CA ASP A 105 -18.34 -5.61 0.78
C ASP A 105 -17.68 -4.29 1.19
N LYS A 106 -17.78 -3.29 0.32
CA LYS A 106 -17.20 -1.94 0.53
C LYS A 106 -17.72 -1.24 1.78
N SER A 107 -18.81 -1.73 2.39
CA SER A 107 -19.36 -1.17 3.63
C SER A 107 -18.73 -1.73 4.90
N SER A 108 -18.05 -2.88 4.83
CA SER A 108 -17.47 -3.56 5.99
C SER A 108 -15.95 -3.47 6.06
N TYR A 109 -15.41 -3.69 7.25
CA TYR A 109 -13.97 -3.78 7.48
C TYR A 109 -13.40 -5.09 6.88
N PRO A 110 -12.21 -5.09 6.23
CA PRO A 110 -11.30 -3.95 6.05
C PRO A 110 -11.56 -3.11 4.78
N TRP A 111 -12.53 -3.51 3.94
CA TRP A 111 -12.77 -2.91 2.62
C TRP A 111 -13.22 -1.45 2.65
N SER A 112 -14.02 -1.06 3.64
CA SER A 112 -14.41 0.34 3.84
C SER A 112 -13.22 1.26 4.10
N HIS A 113 -12.18 0.74 4.78
CA HIS A 113 -10.94 1.46 5.05
C HIS A 113 -10.03 1.44 3.83
N PHE A 114 -9.96 0.32 3.11
CA PHE A 114 -9.26 0.22 1.83
C PHE A 114 -9.73 1.29 0.84
N SER A 115 -11.03 1.37 0.56
CA SER A 115 -11.59 2.39 -0.35
C SER A 115 -11.22 3.81 0.07
N GLU A 116 -11.17 4.06 1.38
CA GLU A 116 -10.77 5.35 1.91
C GLU A 116 -9.26 5.63 1.77
N LEU A 117 -8.40 4.62 1.92
CA LEU A 117 -6.96 4.71 1.64
C LEU A 117 -6.69 4.99 0.15
N ILE A 118 -7.43 4.35 -0.76
CA ILE A 118 -7.31 4.62 -2.21
C ILE A 118 -7.73 6.06 -2.52
N ARG A 119 -8.84 6.52 -1.94
CA ARG A 119 -9.27 7.93 -2.03
C ARG A 119 -8.21 8.88 -1.47
N LEU A 120 -7.60 8.54 -0.33
CA LEU A 120 -6.49 9.31 0.25
C LEU A 120 -5.35 9.43 -0.74
N ARG A 121 -4.86 8.33 -1.29
CA ARG A 121 -3.79 8.33 -2.30
C ARG A 121 -4.14 9.20 -3.51
N ASN A 122 -5.36 9.11 -4.01
CA ASN A 122 -5.81 9.93 -5.14
C ASN A 122 -5.85 11.42 -4.79
N ASP A 123 -6.31 11.77 -3.59
CA ASP A 123 -6.34 13.14 -3.10
C ASP A 123 -4.94 13.75 -2.89
N PHE A 124 -3.90 12.92 -2.69
CA PHE A 124 -2.50 13.36 -2.63
C PHE A 124 -1.93 13.66 -4.02
N VAL A 125 -2.30 12.87 -5.02
CA VAL A 125 -1.81 13.02 -6.40
C VAL A 125 -2.61 14.08 -7.16
N HIS A 126 -3.90 14.20 -6.87
CA HIS A 126 -4.85 15.11 -7.51
C HIS A 126 -5.58 15.97 -6.47
N PRO A 127 -4.85 16.86 -5.76
CA PRO A 127 -5.45 17.67 -4.70
C PRO A 127 -6.52 18.61 -5.24
N LYS A 128 -7.63 18.72 -4.52
CA LYS A 128 -8.61 19.78 -4.78
C LYS A 128 -8.00 21.14 -4.44
N HIS A 129 -8.03 22.07 -5.40
CA HIS A 129 -7.48 23.41 -5.26
C HIS A 129 -8.10 24.24 -4.12
N ASN A 130 -9.31 23.89 -3.69
CA ASN A 130 -10.07 24.59 -2.65
C ASN A 130 -10.14 23.80 -1.33
N ARG A 131 -9.22 22.87 -1.07
CA ARG A 131 -9.15 22.15 0.21
C ARG A 131 -8.75 23.12 1.33
N SER A 132 -9.70 23.44 2.21
CA SER A 132 -9.41 24.18 3.43
C SER A 132 -8.64 23.32 4.43
N VAL A 133 -7.65 23.94 5.06
CA VAL A 133 -6.84 23.39 6.16
C VAL A 133 -6.76 24.44 7.27
N TYR A 134 -6.66 24.01 8.52
CA TYR A 134 -6.76 24.91 9.68
C TYR A 134 -5.52 24.75 10.56
N TYR A 135 -4.93 25.89 10.92
CA TYR A 135 -3.73 25.94 11.74
C TYR A 135 -3.91 26.91 12.90
N LYS A 136 -3.24 26.60 14.02
CA LYS A 136 -3.00 27.53 15.11
C LYS A 136 -1.62 28.13 14.96
N ALA A 137 -1.52 29.45 15.03
CA ALA A 137 -0.23 30.13 15.14
C ALA A 137 0.41 29.78 16.49
N LYS A 138 1.63 29.26 16.45
CA LYS A 138 2.49 29.15 17.63
C LYS A 138 3.34 30.42 17.79
N THR A 139 3.90 30.88 16.68
CA THR A 139 4.63 32.15 16.54
C THR A 139 4.37 32.72 15.13
N TYR A 140 4.92 33.90 14.83
CA TYR A 140 4.92 34.42 13.46
C TYR A 140 5.79 33.53 12.56
N GLY A 141 5.15 32.72 11.70
CA GLY A 141 5.82 31.79 10.79
C GLY A 141 5.81 30.32 11.24
N GLU A 142 5.42 30.02 12.47
CA GLU A 142 5.22 28.63 12.94
C GLU A 142 3.73 28.33 13.13
N TRP A 143 3.25 27.33 12.38
CA TRP A 143 1.84 26.94 12.32
C TRP A 143 1.70 25.48 12.72
N ILE A 144 0.75 25.20 13.62
CA ILE A 144 0.44 23.83 14.08
C ILE A 144 -0.89 23.42 13.46
N PRO A 145 -0.97 22.31 12.71
CA PRO A 145 -2.23 21.81 12.17
C PRO A 145 -3.22 21.53 13.30
N LEU A 146 -4.47 21.92 13.12
CA LEU A 146 -5.54 21.68 14.09
C LEU A 146 -6.26 20.36 13.80
N SER A 147 -6.59 19.62 14.86
CA SER A 147 -7.59 18.56 14.78
C SER A 147 -8.97 19.17 14.58
N TRP A 148 -9.91 18.42 14.00
CA TRP A 148 -11.28 18.89 13.81
C TRP A 148 -11.91 19.38 15.13
N LYS A 149 -11.57 18.72 16.25
CA LYS A 149 -12.07 19.02 17.60
C LYS A 149 -11.53 20.35 18.15
N ASP A 150 -10.40 20.81 17.64
CA ASP A 150 -9.73 22.02 18.10
C ASP A 150 -10.14 23.26 17.27
N ILE A 151 -10.96 23.07 16.23
CA ILE A 151 -11.47 24.15 15.39
C ILE A 151 -12.66 24.82 16.12
N PRO A 152 -12.65 26.16 16.31
CA PRO A 152 -13.76 26.85 16.94
C PRO A 152 -15.10 26.61 16.25
N GLU A 153 -16.14 26.25 17.02
CA GLU A 153 -17.48 25.91 16.51
C GLU A 153 -18.09 26.98 15.59
N LYS A 154 -17.78 28.26 15.85
CA LYS A 154 -18.21 29.41 15.04
C LYS A 154 -17.77 29.37 13.58
N LEU A 155 -16.82 28.49 13.20
CA LEU A 155 -16.37 28.31 11.83
C LEU A 155 -17.19 27.25 11.06
N GLU A 156 -18.15 26.59 11.71
CA GLU A 156 -19.08 25.62 11.11
C GLU A 156 -18.41 24.47 10.31
N VAL A 157 -17.17 24.15 10.65
CA VAL A 157 -16.38 23.11 9.97
C VAL A 157 -16.87 21.72 10.39
N LYS A 158 -17.13 20.85 9.41
CA LYS A 158 -17.58 19.48 9.69
C LYS A 158 -16.39 18.53 9.77
N GLU A 159 -16.45 17.54 10.66
CA GLU A 159 -15.42 16.51 10.83
C GLU A 159 -15.00 15.87 9.50
N LYS A 160 -15.99 15.51 8.66
CA LYS A 160 -15.77 14.90 7.34
C LYS A 160 -14.98 15.77 6.36
N ASP A 161 -14.83 17.07 6.62
CA ASP A 161 -14.07 17.99 5.78
C ASP A 161 -12.59 17.99 6.15
N ILE A 162 -12.25 17.59 7.39
CA ILE A 162 -10.89 17.59 7.95
C ILE A 162 -10.28 16.19 7.96
N ILE A 163 -11.08 15.16 8.22
CA ILE A 163 -10.60 13.78 8.32
C ILE A 163 -11.36 12.82 7.41
N TYR A 164 -10.70 11.72 7.11
CA TYR A 164 -11.25 10.52 6.52
C TYR A 164 -12.00 9.71 7.61
N ARG A 165 -13.28 9.38 7.39
CA ARG A 165 -14.17 8.95 8.48
C ARG A 165 -13.84 7.55 9.01
N GLN A 166 -13.41 6.63 8.15
CA GLN A 166 -13.15 5.25 8.54
C GLN A 166 -11.79 5.13 9.21
N THR A 167 -10.77 5.63 8.52
CA THR A 167 -9.35 5.60 8.91
C THR A 167 -8.96 6.66 9.93
N GLN A 168 -9.77 7.70 10.12
CA GLN A 168 -9.49 8.85 10.98
C GLN A 168 -8.22 9.63 10.57
N ILE A 169 -7.71 9.40 9.36
CA ILE A 169 -6.51 10.06 8.86
C ILE A 169 -6.86 11.50 8.44
N PRO A 170 -6.02 12.51 8.76
CA PRO A 170 -6.21 13.88 8.30
C PRO A 170 -6.17 14.00 6.78
N LYS A 171 -7.01 14.87 6.23
CA LYS A 171 -6.94 15.27 4.82
C LYS A 171 -5.86 16.31 4.56
N ASP A 172 -5.36 16.98 5.59
CA ASP A 172 -4.18 17.84 5.50
C ASP A 172 -2.90 16.96 5.50
N PRO A 173 -2.12 16.95 4.40
CA PRO A 173 -0.84 16.26 4.35
C PRO A 173 0.16 16.66 5.43
N TYR A 174 0.07 17.90 5.94
CA TYR A 174 0.95 18.41 6.98
C TYR A 174 0.52 18.01 8.39
N ALA A 175 -0.70 17.46 8.55
CA ALA A 175 -1.22 16.94 9.80
C ALA A 175 -0.96 15.43 9.99
N ILE A 176 -0.38 14.74 8.99
CA ILE A 176 -0.06 13.31 9.12
C ILE A 176 1.03 13.10 10.17
N ARG A 177 0.83 12.08 10.99
CA ARG A 177 1.68 11.68 12.12
C ARG A 177 1.78 10.16 12.17
N VAL A 178 2.66 9.65 13.01
CA VAL A 178 3.01 8.23 13.09
C VAL A 178 1.81 7.32 13.43
N GLU A 179 0.87 7.78 14.26
CA GLU A 179 -0.36 7.05 14.58
C GLU A 179 -1.22 6.78 13.34
N HIS A 180 -1.26 7.72 12.40
CA HIS A 180 -1.97 7.57 11.14
C HIS A 180 -1.30 6.56 10.23
N VAL A 181 0.04 6.51 10.24
CA VAL A 181 0.82 5.50 9.52
C VAL A 181 0.54 4.11 10.10
N LYS A 182 0.51 3.97 11.42
CA LYS A 182 0.15 2.71 12.11
C LYS A 182 -1.26 2.24 11.74
N THR A 183 -2.22 3.16 11.67
CA THR A 183 -3.58 2.84 11.20
C THR A 183 -3.57 2.31 9.77
N ALA A 184 -2.86 2.98 8.85
CA ALA A 184 -2.77 2.52 7.48
C ALA A 184 -2.06 1.17 7.34
N LYS A 185 -0.94 0.95 8.07
CA LYS A 185 -0.25 -0.34 8.12
C LYS A 185 -1.19 -1.44 8.57
N LYS A 186 -1.91 -1.24 9.69
CA LYS A 186 -2.86 -2.24 10.20
C LYS A 186 -3.93 -2.58 9.16
N VAL A 187 -4.50 -1.57 8.50
CA VAL A 187 -5.49 -1.78 7.43
C VAL A 187 -4.89 -2.57 6.27
N VAL A 188 -3.67 -2.23 5.83
CA VAL A 188 -2.94 -2.95 4.77
C VAL A 188 -2.72 -4.42 5.16
N ASP A 189 -2.24 -4.67 6.37
CA ASP A 189 -2.02 -6.04 6.87
C ASP A 189 -3.34 -6.83 6.91
N ASP A 190 -4.41 -6.22 7.41
CA ASP A 190 -5.73 -6.85 7.48
C ASP A 190 -6.33 -7.13 6.08
N ILE A 191 -6.09 -6.25 5.11
CA ILE A 191 -6.46 -6.46 3.70
C ILE A 191 -5.68 -7.63 3.10
N VAL A 192 -4.36 -7.69 3.32
CA VAL A 192 -3.50 -8.76 2.84
C VAL A 192 -3.94 -10.11 3.41
N ASN A 193 -4.18 -10.16 4.72
CA ASN A 193 -4.67 -11.35 5.41
C ASN A 193 -6.02 -11.81 4.85
N LYS A 194 -6.94 -10.87 4.60
CA LYS A 194 -8.26 -11.22 4.05
C LYS A 194 -8.17 -11.72 2.62
N LEU A 195 -7.29 -11.14 1.80
CA LEU A 195 -7.03 -11.64 0.45
C LEU A 195 -6.42 -13.05 0.48
N ASP A 196 -5.47 -13.31 1.39
CA ASP A 196 -4.87 -14.63 1.53
C ASP A 196 -5.89 -15.69 1.91
N GLU A 197 -6.80 -15.37 2.84
CA GLU A 197 -7.94 -16.22 3.20
C GLU A 197 -8.79 -16.56 1.96
N TYR A 198 -9.11 -15.57 1.13
CA TYR A 198 -9.89 -15.79 -0.10
C TYR A 198 -9.15 -16.57 -1.18
N LEU A 199 -7.81 -16.57 -1.13
CA LEU A 199 -6.95 -17.28 -2.04
C LEU A 199 -6.46 -18.63 -1.48
N ASP A 200 -7.06 -19.12 -0.40
CA ASP A 200 -6.72 -20.39 0.25
C ASP A 200 -5.24 -20.46 0.71
N GLY A 201 -4.69 -19.36 1.25
CA GLY A 201 -3.34 -19.31 1.82
C GLY A 201 -2.20 -19.20 0.80
N LYS A 202 -2.51 -18.90 -0.47
CA LYS A 202 -1.51 -18.85 -1.56
C LYS A 202 -0.45 -17.76 -1.39
N LEU A 203 -0.76 -16.64 -0.71
CA LEU A 203 0.17 -15.53 -0.54
C LEU A 203 1.24 -15.86 0.51
N THR A 204 0.84 -16.54 1.58
CA THR A 204 1.74 -16.91 2.69
C THR A 204 2.49 -18.21 2.43
N LYS A 205 1.96 -19.10 1.58
CA LYS A 205 2.65 -20.33 1.16
C LYS A 205 4.05 -20.01 0.63
N GLU A 206 5.05 -20.68 1.21
CA GLU A 206 6.47 -20.53 0.82
C GLU A 206 6.95 -19.06 0.82
N ASN A 207 6.33 -18.21 1.63
CA ASN A 207 6.63 -16.79 1.72
C ASN A 207 6.52 -16.06 0.36
N TRP A 208 5.60 -16.51 -0.51
CA TRP A 208 5.43 -15.97 -1.88
C TRP A 208 5.30 -14.45 -1.90
N ILE A 209 4.56 -13.90 -0.93
CA ILE A 209 4.32 -12.46 -0.80
C ILE A 209 5.60 -11.62 -0.67
N HIS A 210 6.67 -12.16 -0.07
CA HIS A 210 7.93 -11.45 0.13
C HIS A 210 9.07 -11.93 -0.76
N ASN A 211 8.90 -13.02 -1.50
CA ASN A 211 9.95 -13.59 -2.33
C ASN A 211 9.87 -13.13 -3.79
N ASP A 212 10.99 -12.66 -4.33
CA ASP A 212 11.19 -12.51 -5.76
C ASP A 212 11.40 -13.88 -6.42
N LYS A 213 10.77 -14.10 -7.58
CA LYS A 213 10.94 -15.36 -8.32
C LYS A 213 12.21 -15.30 -9.15
N MET A 214 13.27 -15.90 -8.64
CA MET A 214 14.55 -16.02 -9.35
C MET A 214 14.51 -17.21 -10.31
N LYS A 215 14.79 -16.96 -11.59
CA LYS A 215 14.91 -17.97 -12.63
C LYS A 215 16.32 -17.93 -13.19
N LEU A 216 17.09 -19.01 -13.03
CA LEU A 216 18.40 -19.13 -13.67
C LEU A 216 18.19 -19.16 -15.20
N VAL A 217 18.80 -18.20 -15.91
CA VAL A 217 18.69 -18.06 -17.37
C VAL A 217 20.02 -18.23 -18.09
N TYR A 218 21.13 -18.20 -17.35
CA TYR A 218 22.45 -18.45 -17.91
C TYR A 218 23.40 -19.03 -16.86
N PRO A 219 24.24 -20.03 -17.22
CA PRO A 219 24.32 -20.67 -18.53
C PRO A 219 23.13 -21.60 -18.81
N GLU A 220 22.82 -21.82 -20.09
CA GLU A 220 21.74 -22.74 -20.48
C GLU A 220 22.02 -24.14 -19.90
N ASN A 221 21.02 -24.71 -19.21
CA ASN A 221 21.06 -26.01 -18.50
C ASN A 221 21.83 -26.05 -17.17
N ALA A 222 22.26 -24.92 -16.61
CA ALA A 222 22.70 -24.91 -15.23
C ALA A 222 21.52 -25.04 -14.26
N ASN A 223 21.81 -25.69 -13.13
CA ASN A 223 20.90 -25.90 -12.01
C ASN A 223 21.38 -25.11 -10.79
N LEU A 224 20.54 -24.99 -9.76
CA LEU A 224 20.92 -24.32 -8.51
C LEU A 224 22.10 -25.02 -7.81
N ASP A 225 22.25 -26.33 -7.99
CA ASP A 225 23.36 -27.11 -7.42
C ASP A 225 24.72 -26.80 -8.07
N ASP A 226 24.73 -26.16 -9.25
CA ASP A 226 25.96 -25.72 -9.94
C ASP A 226 26.53 -24.41 -9.37
N LEU A 227 25.78 -23.74 -8.48
CA LEU A 227 26.22 -22.51 -7.85
C LEU A 227 27.43 -22.75 -6.94
N PRO A 228 28.37 -21.79 -6.85
CA PRO A 228 29.44 -21.83 -5.86
C PRO A 228 28.85 -21.96 -4.45
N LYS A 229 29.37 -22.90 -3.67
CA LYS A 229 29.01 -23.08 -2.26
C LYS A 229 29.78 -22.13 -1.37
#